data_AF-A0A4S8LCK4-F1
#
_entry.id   AF-A0A4S8LCK4-F1
#
_cell.length_a   1.000
_cell.length_b   1.000
_cell.length_c   1.000
_cell.angle_alpha   90.00
_cell.angle_beta   90.00
_cell.angle_gamma   90.00
#
_symmetry.space_group_name_H-M   'P 1'
#
loop_
_entity.id
_entity.type
_entity.pdbx_description
1 polymer ?
#
loop_
_entity_poly.entity_id
_entity_poly.type
_entity_poly.pdbx_seq_one_letter_code
_entity_poly.pdbx_strand_id
1 'polypeptide(L)'
;MNEALDTAFKNNSQLQQQIATLEKLVDSQRELLQSYKVQLDRIPADAGSGHKASKIPEPPTFSGSDNKMTLEDWLNQVALYCTHNGIATDHQRIVTALARLRSPATTYMKSYYDKVRLGQDLGSWLNFVKELNQIYGKRDDKEGAKDEITALWSNKGLASKDFIKYAEQYRTLARILDYRDGLHIDKLHDVIPQELRNSLVMYCVS
;
A
#
# COMPACT_ATOMS: atom_id res chain seq x y z
N MET A 1 -16.52 -49.07 47.61
CA MET A 1 -16.71 -49.62 46.25
C MET A 1 -17.75 -48.85 45.42
N ASN A 2 -18.74 -48.17 46.03
CA ASN A 2 -19.78 -47.41 45.31
C ASN A 2 -19.32 -46.12 44.62
N GLU A 3 -18.45 -45.30 45.23
CA GLU A 3 -18.08 -43.98 44.67
C GLU A 3 -17.34 -44.03 43.33
N ALA A 4 -16.49 -45.04 43.14
CA ALA A 4 -15.76 -45.24 41.88
C ALA A 4 -16.72 -45.63 40.74
N LEU A 5 -17.76 -46.42 41.04
CA LEU A 5 -18.81 -46.77 40.09
C LEU A 5 -19.67 -45.56 39.73
N ASP A 6 -20.09 -44.76 40.71
CA ASP A 6 -20.91 -43.56 40.47
C ASP A 6 -20.15 -42.51 39.64
N THR A 7 -18.85 -42.37 39.87
CA THR A 7 -17.99 -41.47 39.10
C THR A 7 -17.81 -41.97 37.68
N ALA A 8 -17.61 -43.28 37.49
CA ALA A 8 -17.53 -43.89 36.16
C ALA A 8 -18.84 -43.71 35.36
N PHE A 9 -20.00 -43.86 36.01
CA PHE A 9 -21.30 -43.62 35.38
C PHE A 9 -21.48 -42.17 34.94
N LYS A 10 -21.16 -41.20 35.80
CA LYS A 10 -21.25 -39.76 35.45
C LYS A 10 -20.34 -39.41 34.27
N ASN A 11 -19.11 -39.90 34.29
CA ASN A 11 -18.16 -39.67 33.19
C ASN A 11 -18.65 -40.28 31.88
N ASN A 12 -19.24 -41.48 31.93
CA ASN A 12 -19.80 -42.13 30.74
C ASN A 12 -20.98 -41.33 30.17
N SER A 13 -21.90 -40.87 31.03
CA SER A 13 -23.01 -40.00 30.61
C SER A 13 -22.51 -38.68 30.00
N GLN A 14 -21.46 -38.08 30.55
CA GLN A 14 -20.88 -36.85 30.02
C GLN A 14 -20.20 -37.06 28.65
N LEU A 15 -19.51 -38.19 28.47
CA LEU A 15 -18.93 -38.57 27.17
C LEU A 15 -20.03 -38.79 26.12
N GLN A 16 -21.14 -39.44 26.48
CA GLN A 16 -22.28 -39.62 25.57
C GLN A 16 -22.89 -38.27 25.13
N GLN A 17 -22.99 -37.29 26.04
CA GLN A 17 -23.47 -35.94 25.69
C GLN A 17 -22.50 -35.20 24.76
N GLN A 18 -21.19 -35.36 24.96
CA GLN A 18 -20.18 -34.76 24.07
C GLN A 18 -20.22 -35.39 22.67
N ILE A 19 -20.35 -36.71 22.58
CA ILE A 19 -20.50 -37.42 21.29
C ILE A 19 -21.74 -36.92 20.56
N ALA A 20 -22.89 -36.85 21.22
CA ALA A 20 -24.13 -36.35 20.62
C ALA A 20 -24.01 -34.89 20.13
N THR A 21 -23.20 -34.08 20.80
CA THR A 21 -22.94 -32.69 20.40
C THR A 21 -22.05 -32.62 19.17
N LEU A 22 -21.00 -33.45 19.12
CA LEU A 22 -20.11 -33.56 17.97
C LEU A 22 -20.83 -34.08 16.73
N GLU A 23 -21.71 -35.07 16.89
CA GLU A 23 -22.54 -35.58 15.79
C GLU A 23 -23.41 -34.47 15.18
N LYS A 24 -24.09 -33.68 16.02
CA LYS A 24 -24.86 -32.50 15.55
C LYS A 24 -23.99 -31.48 14.83
N LEU A 25 -22.77 -31.24 15.28
CA LEU A 25 -21.84 -30.32 14.62
C LEU A 25 -21.41 -30.84 13.25
N VAL A 26 -21.13 -32.14 13.14
CA VAL A 26 -20.76 -32.79 11.87
C VAL A 26 -21.93 -32.73 10.89
N ASP A 27 -23.16 -32.98 11.34
CA ASP A 27 -24.35 -32.88 10.49
C ASP A 27 -24.57 -31.45 10.00
N SER A 28 -24.44 -30.45 10.88
CA SER A 28 -24.54 -29.04 10.50
C SER A 28 -23.47 -28.63 9.47
N GLN A 29 -22.22 -29.12 9.63
CA GLN A 29 -21.16 -28.88 8.66
C GLN A 29 -21.46 -29.56 7.31
N ARG A 30 -22.02 -30.78 7.32
CA ARG A 30 -22.41 -31.50 6.11
C ARG A 30 -23.52 -30.74 5.35
N GLU A 31 -24.51 -30.21 6.06
CA GLU A 31 -25.56 -29.38 5.47
C GLU A 31 -24.99 -28.10 4.84
N LEU A 32 -24.05 -27.44 5.52
CA LEU A 32 -23.40 -26.24 5.00
C LEU A 32 -22.62 -26.53 3.71
N LEU A 33 -21.85 -27.62 3.69
CA LEU A 33 -21.11 -28.05 2.50
C LEU A 33 -22.05 -28.39 1.34
N GLN A 34 -23.19 -29.05 1.63
CA GLN A 34 -24.19 -29.33 0.63
C GLN A 34 -24.83 -28.06 0.06
N SER A 35 -25.08 -27.06 0.91
CA SER A 35 -25.56 -25.74 0.50
C SER A 35 -24.56 -25.05 -0.43
N TYR A 36 -23.27 -25.02 -0.08
CA TYR A 36 -22.22 -24.47 -0.95
C TYR A 36 -22.12 -25.21 -2.27
N LYS A 37 -22.21 -26.54 -2.27
CA LYS A 37 -22.19 -27.35 -3.49
C LYS A 37 -23.36 -26.99 -4.41
N VAL A 38 -24.57 -26.89 -3.87
CA VAL A 38 -25.77 -26.49 -4.64
C VAL A 38 -25.63 -25.06 -5.18
N GLN A 39 -25.02 -24.15 -4.41
CA GLN A 39 -24.73 -22.80 -4.89
C GLN A 39 -23.74 -22.80 -6.05
N LEU A 40 -22.67 -23.61 -5.96
CA LEU A 40 -21.70 -23.78 -7.06
C LEU A 40 -22.33 -24.43 -8.30
N ASP A 41 -23.17 -25.44 -8.14
CA ASP A 41 -23.85 -26.12 -9.25
C ASP A 41 -24.91 -25.22 -9.93
N ARG A 42 -25.41 -24.19 -9.22
CA ARG A 42 -26.29 -23.15 -9.78
C ARG A 42 -25.54 -22.03 -10.50
N ILE A 43 -24.21 -21.96 -10.35
CA ILE A 43 -23.40 -21.09 -11.21
C ILE A 43 -23.44 -21.74 -12.60
N PRO A 44 -23.96 -21.05 -13.63
CA PRO A 44 -24.09 -21.64 -14.96
C PRO A 44 -22.73 -22.12 -15.45
N ALA A 45 -22.62 -23.40 -15.80
CA ALA A 45 -21.52 -23.93 -16.57
C ALA A 45 -21.67 -23.57 -18.05
N ASP A 46 -21.88 -22.29 -18.37
CA ASP A 46 -21.67 -21.77 -19.73
C ASP A 46 -21.56 -20.24 -19.74
N ALA A 47 -20.33 -19.77 -19.87
CA ALA A 47 -20.01 -18.66 -20.76
C ALA A 47 -18.82 -19.05 -21.64
N GLY A 48 -18.85 -20.30 -22.13
CA GLY A 48 -18.18 -20.73 -23.34
C GLY A 48 -19.07 -20.46 -24.56
N SER A 49 -19.74 -19.32 -24.61
CA SER A 49 -20.47 -18.83 -25.79
C SER A 49 -19.89 -17.51 -26.24
N GLY A 50 -18.92 -17.60 -27.17
CA GLY A 50 -18.82 -16.73 -28.34
C GLY A 50 -18.71 -15.22 -28.16
N HIS A 51 -18.62 -14.69 -26.96
CA HIS A 51 -18.23 -13.31 -26.73
C HIS A 51 -16.72 -13.32 -26.72
N LYS A 52 -16.09 -12.62 -27.66
CA LYS A 52 -14.74 -12.13 -27.43
C LYS A 52 -14.84 -11.24 -26.19
N ALA A 53 -14.75 -11.83 -25.00
CA ALA A 53 -14.50 -11.09 -23.77
C ALA A 53 -13.32 -10.21 -24.14
N SER A 54 -13.54 -8.90 -24.12
CA SER A 54 -12.56 -7.92 -24.52
C SER A 54 -11.31 -8.24 -23.73
N LYS A 55 -10.34 -8.92 -24.37
CA LYS A 55 -9.13 -9.36 -23.70
C LYS A 55 -8.43 -8.08 -23.30
N ILE A 56 -8.51 -7.72 -22.02
CA ILE A 56 -7.66 -6.65 -21.51
C ILE A 56 -6.24 -7.05 -21.89
N PRO A 57 -5.53 -6.20 -22.65
CA PRO A 57 -4.18 -6.53 -23.06
C PRO A 57 -3.33 -6.76 -21.82
N GLU A 58 -2.33 -7.63 -21.94
CA GLU A 58 -1.37 -7.81 -20.85
C GLU A 58 -0.77 -6.45 -20.46
N PRO A 59 -0.51 -6.19 -19.17
CA PRO A 59 0.05 -4.91 -18.74
C PRO A 59 1.35 -4.63 -19.51
N PRO A 60 1.63 -3.41 -19.94
CA PRO A 60 2.90 -3.09 -20.60
C PRO A 60 4.10 -3.46 -19.71
N THR A 61 5.27 -3.63 -20.32
CA THR A 61 6.49 -3.86 -19.55
C THR A 61 6.97 -2.58 -18.87
N PHE A 62 7.58 -2.70 -17.69
CA PHE A 62 8.12 -1.56 -16.94
C PHE A 62 9.62 -1.71 -16.69
N SER A 63 10.40 -0.72 -17.16
CA SER A 63 11.85 -0.62 -16.91
C SER A 63 12.18 0.40 -15.83
N GLY A 64 11.32 1.41 -15.65
CA GLY A 64 11.53 2.56 -14.77
C GLY A 64 12.52 3.60 -15.30
N SER A 65 13.05 3.45 -16.52
CA SER A 65 14.10 4.32 -17.07
C SER A 65 13.75 5.04 -18.37
N ASP A 66 12.69 4.65 -19.07
CA ASP A 66 12.38 5.16 -20.41
C ASP A 66 11.34 6.29 -20.46
N ASN A 67 10.90 6.83 -19.30
CA ASN A 67 9.90 7.91 -19.16
C ASN A 67 8.57 7.71 -19.92
N LYS A 68 8.31 6.53 -20.47
CA LYS A 68 7.11 6.23 -21.27
C LYS A 68 5.85 6.08 -20.41
N MET A 69 6.02 5.73 -19.15
CA MET A 69 4.93 5.39 -18.24
C MET A 69 5.41 5.55 -16.80
N THR A 70 4.57 6.15 -15.95
CA THR A 70 4.86 6.27 -14.52
C THR A 70 4.66 4.94 -13.82
N LEU A 71 5.29 4.75 -12.65
CA LEU A 71 5.05 3.57 -11.83
C LEU A 71 3.56 3.43 -11.46
N GLU A 72 2.90 4.55 -11.14
CA GLU A 72 1.48 4.57 -10.80
C GLU A 72 0.60 4.09 -11.96
N ASP A 73 0.81 4.63 -13.17
CA ASP A 73 0.06 4.21 -14.36
C ASP A 73 0.27 2.73 -14.64
N TRP A 74 1.51 2.24 -14.49
CA TRP A 74 1.82 0.83 -14.68
C TRP A 74 1.12 -0.07 -13.65
N LEU A 75 1.15 0.30 -12.37
CA LEU A 75 0.47 -0.41 -11.30
C LEU A 75 -1.05 -0.47 -11.53
N ASN A 76 -1.64 0.63 -12.04
CA ASN A 76 -3.05 0.66 -12.43
C ASN A 76 -3.36 -0.36 -13.53
N GLN A 77 -2.51 -0.47 -14.57
CA GLN A 77 -2.67 -1.49 -15.62
C GLN A 77 -2.56 -2.92 -15.07
N VAL A 78 -1.61 -3.17 -14.17
CA VAL A 78 -1.47 -4.48 -13.50
C VAL A 78 -2.71 -4.79 -12.66
N ALA A 79 -3.24 -3.83 -11.90
CA ALA A 79 -4.43 -4.01 -11.08
C ALA A 79 -5.68 -4.30 -11.90
N LEU A 80 -5.88 -3.59 -13.02
CA LEU A 80 -6.98 -3.83 -13.96
C LEU A 80 -6.89 -5.24 -14.56
N TYR A 81 -5.70 -5.65 -15.02
CA TYR A 81 -5.48 -6.99 -15.53
C TYR A 81 -5.73 -8.06 -14.48
N CYS A 82 -5.25 -7.87 -13.25
CA CYS A 82 -5.47 -8.82 -12.17
C CYS A 82 -6.95 -8.97 -11.83
N THR A 83 -7.68 -7.86 -11.77
CA THR A 83 -9.13 -7.84 -11.49
C THR A 83 -9.91 -8.58 -12.56
N HIS A 84 -9.62 -8.30 -13.84
CA HIS A 84 -10.29 -8.94 -14.96
C HIS A 84 -10.02 -10.44 -15.05
N ASN A 85 -8.82 -10.90 -14.69
CA ASN A 85 -8.43 -12.31 -14.79
C ASN A 85 -8.64 -13.10 -13.49
N GLY A 86 -9.34 -12.54 -12.50
CA GLY A 86 -9.63 -13.24 -11.23
C GLY A 86 -8.39 -13.48 -10.36
N ILE A 87 -7.33 -12.68 -10.53
CA ILE A 87 -6.10 -12.77 -9.74
C ILE A 87 -6.34 -12.12 -8.37
N ALA A 88 -6.66 -12.95 -7.39
CA ALA A 88 -7.13 -12.52 -6.08
C ALA A 88 -6.02 -12.46 -5.01
N THR A 89 -4.99 -13.30 -5.11
CA THR A 89 -3.97 -13.41 -4.05
C THR A 89 -2.79 -12.47 -4.29
N ASP A 90 -2.17 -12.00 -3.21
CA ASP A 90 -0.97 -11.17 -3.27
C ASP A 90 0.17 -11.88 -4.00
N HIS A 91 0.37 -13.17 -3.71
CA HIS A 91 1.36 -13.99 -4.40
C HIS A 91 1.18 -13.94 -5.93
N GLN A 92 -0.03 -14.21 -6.42
CA GLN A 92 -0.31 -14.19 -7.86
C GLN A 92 -0.12 -12.78 -8.45
N ARG A 93 -0.59 -11.72 -7.77
CA ARG A 93 -0.42 -10.33 -8.22
C ARG A 93 1.06 -9.96 -8.34
N ILE A 94 1.87 -10.31 -7.35
CA ILE A 94 3.31 -10.07 -7.35
C ILE A 94 3.97 -10.81 -8.52
N VAL A 95 3.65 -12.10 -8.72
CA VAL A 95 4.19 -12.88 -9.85
C VAL A 95 3.80 -12.26 -11.20
N THR A 96 2.55 -11.83 -11.36
CA THR A 96 2.09 -11.13 -12.57
C THR A 96 2.86 -9.84 -12.81
N ALA A 97 3.10 -9.03 -11.77
CA ALA A 97 3.88 -7.80 -11.88
C ALA A 97 5.36 -8.08 -12.24
N LEU A 98 6.00 -9.05 -11.56
CA LEU A 98 7.38 -9.46 -11.82
C LEU A 98 7.59 -9.92 -13.27
N ALA A 99 6.62 -10.63 -13.86
CA ALA A 99 6.71 -11.07 -15.25
C ALA A 99 6.82 -9.89 -16.25
N ARG A 100 6.35 -8.70 -15.85
CA ARG A 100 6.31 -7.50 -16.67
C ARG A 100 7.43 -6.50 -16.36
N LEU A 101 8.25 -6.72 -15.33
CA LEU A 101 9.44 -5.88 -15.10
C LEU A 101 10.54 -6.18 -16.14
N ARG A 102 11.31 -5.16 -16.48
CA ARG A 102 12.50 -5.23 -17.34
C ARG A 102 13.67 -4.51 -16.66
N SER A 103 14.88 -4.74 -17.14
CA SER A 103 16.06 -4.03 -16.65
C SER A 103 15.88 -2.51 -16.84
N PRO A 104 16.25 -1.66 -15.87
CA PRO A 104 16.90 -1.98 -14.60
C PRO A 104 15.98 -2.43 -13.44
N ALA A 105 14.66 -2.31 -13.54
CA ALA A 105 13.73 -2.66 -12.45
C ALA A 105 13.86 -4.13 -11.98
N THR A 106 14.17 -5.05 -12.89
CA THR A 106 14.45 -6.46 -12.54
C THR A 106 15.65 -6.61 -11.60
N THR A 107 16.66 -5.76 -11.74
CA THR A 107 17.88 -5.79 -10.91
C THR A 107 17.57 -5.35 -9.48
N TYR A 108 16.76 -4.31 -9.32
CA TYR A 108 16.35 -3.84 -8.00
C TYR A 108 15.43 -4.84 -7.29
N MET A 109 14.50 -5.45 -8.02
CA MET A 109 13.57 -6.43 -7.48
C MET A 109 14.13 -7.86 -7.46
N LYS A 110 15.47 -8.04 -7.55
CA LYS A 110 16.13 -9.35 -7.64
C LYS A 110 15.73 -10.29 -6.48
N SER A 111 15.59 -9.76 -5.27
CA SER A 111 15.17 -10.52 -4.08
C SER A 111 13.85 -11.27 -4.29
N TYR A 112 12.90 -10.67 -5.00
CA TYR A 112 11.62 -11.29 -5.32
C TYR A 112 11.76 -12.42 -6.34
N TYR A 113 12.61 -12.26 -7.37
CA TYR A 113 12.91 -13.35 -8.31
C TYR A 113 13.59 -14.53 -7.62
N ASP A 114 14.48 -14.27 -6.67
CA ASP A 114 15.12 -15.30 -5.86
C ASP A 114 14.08 -16.05 -5.00
N LYS A 115 13.16 -15.33 -4.35
CA LYS A 115 12.06 -15.93 -3.57
C LYS A 115 11.14 -16.79 -4.44
N VAL A 116 10.76 -16.32 -5.63
CA VAL A 116 9.95 -17.13 -6.59
C VAL A 116 10.68 -18.41 -6.96
N ARG A 117 11.98 -18.32 -7.30
CA ARG A 117 12.80 -19.47 -7.67
C ARG A 117 12.95 -20.49 -6.54
N LEU A 118 13.01 -20.02 -5.30
CA LEU A 118 13.14 -20.85 -4.10
C LEU A 118 11.79 -21.30 -3.52
N GLY A 119 10.66 -20.92 -4.13
CA GLY A 119 9.33 -21.24 -3.62
C GLY A 119 9.01 -20.60 -2.27
N GLN A 120 9.65 -19.47 -1.95
CA GLN A 120 9.48 -18.74 -0.70
C GLN A 120 8.28 -17.80 -0.76
N ASP A 121 7.79 -17.41 0.42
CA ASP A 121 6.76 -16.40 0.53
C ASP A 121 7.25 -15.04 -0.02
N LEU A 122 6.41 -14.43 -0.86
CA LEU A 122 6.66 -13.13 -1.47
C LEU A 122 6.20 -11.99 -0.57
N GLY A 123 5.42 -12.29 0.47
CA GLY A 123 4.80 -11.30 1.35
C GLY A 123 3.61 -10.61 0.69
N SER A 124 3.27 -9.42 1.17
CA SER A 124 2.08 -8.69 0.72
C SER A 124 2.33 -7.86 -0.53
N TRP A 125 1.27 -7.66 -1.32
CA TRP A 125 1.26 -6.75 -2.47
C TRP A 125 1.66 -5.32 -2.06
N LEU A 126 1.21 -4.89 -0.88
CA LEU A 126 1.52 -3.57 -0.33
C LEU A 126 3.04 -3.36 -0.14
N ASN A 127 3.75 -4.36 0.39
CA ASN A 127 5.19 -4.27 0.60
C ASN A 127 5.94 -4.24 -0.74
N PHE A 128 5.52 -5.06 -1.69
CA PHE A 128 6.08 -5.05 -3.05
C PHE A 128 5.95 -3.68 -3.73
N VAL A 129 4.76 -3.07 -3.67
CA VAL A 129 4.52 -1.73 -4.23
C VAL A 129 5.33 -0.66 -3.50
N LYS A 130 5.49 -0.77 -2.17
CA LYS A 130 6.30 0.15 -1.37
C LYS A 130 7.76 0.15 -1.81
N GLU A 131 8.36 -1.03 -2.02
CA GLU A 131 9.75 -1.15 -2.48
C GLU A 131 9.93 -0.57 -3.90
N LEU A 132 8.98 -0.81 -4.81
CA LEU A 132 9.01 -0.18 -6.13
C LEU A 132 8.89 1.35 -6.06
N ASN A 133 8.01 1.86 -5.20
CA ASN A 133 7.81 3.31 -5.01
C ASN A 133 9.04 4.00 -4.44
N GLN A 134 9.87 3.33 -3.64
CA GLN A 134 11.12 3.92 -3.13
C GLN A 134 12.12 4.26 -4.24
N ILE A 135 12.05 3.56 -5.38
CA ILE A 135 13.02 3.72 -6.48
C ILE A 135 12.40 4.49 -7.65
N TYR A 136 11.17 4.17 -8.00
CA TYR A 136 10.48 4.67 -9.19
C TYR A 136 9.18 5.41 -8.90
N GLY A 137 8.81 5.53 -7.63
CA GLY A 137 7.73 6.43 -7.24
C GLY A 137 8.13 7.85 -7.61
N LYS A 138 7.13 8.68 -7.96
CA LYS A 138 7.36 10.11 -7.92
C LYS A 138 7.79 10.45 -6.50
N ARG A 139 8.89 11.20 -6.34
CA ARG A 139 9.21 11.84 -5.06
C ARG A 139 7.93 12.52 -4.61
N ASP A 140 7.47 12.21 -3.41
CA ASP A 140 6.35 12.92 -2.80
C ASP A 140 6.68 14.41 -2.93
N ASP A 141 5.81 15.19 -3.58
CA ASP A 141 6.03 16.63 -3.73
C ASP A 141 6.27 17.27 -2.36
N LYS A 142 5.76 16.65 -1.27
CA LYS A 142 6.07 17.03 0.11
C LYS A 142 7.47 16.66 0.57
N GLU A 143 8.02 15.54 0.14
CA GLU A 143 9.40 15.16 0.48
C GLU A 143 10.42 16.02 -0.30
N GLY A 144 10.14 16.28 -1.58
CA GLY A 144 10.90 17.27 -2.36
C GLY A 144 10.81 18.68 -1.75
N ALA A 145 9.60 19.13 -1.39
CA ALA A 145 9.43 20.42 -0.75
C ALA A 145 10.09 20.50 0.64
N LYS A 146 10.20 19.40 1.40
CA LYS A 146 10.95 19.35 2.67
C LYS A 146 12.44 19.56 2.46
N ASP A 147 13.02 18.90 1.45
CA ASP A 147 14.43 19.08 1.12
C ASP A 147 14.70 20.53 0.66
N GLU A 148 13.82 21.07 -0.20
CA GLU A 148 13.94 22.43 -0.73
C GLU A 148 13.74 23.51 0.34
N ILE A 149 12.77 23.37 1.24
CA ILE A 149 12.55 24.35 2.31
C ILE A 149 13.69 24.33 3.35
N THR A 150 14.29 23.16 3.58
CA THR A 150 15.47 23.01 4.46
C THR A 150 16.71 23.65 3.84
N ALA A 151 16.91 23.46 2.53
CA ALA A 151 17.98 24.12 1.78
C ALA A 151 17.77 25.65 1.76
N LEU A 152 16.53 26.11 1.58
CA LEU A 152 16.17 27.53 1.58
C LEU A 152 16.52 28.19 2.93
N TRP A 153 16.21 27.55 4.07
CA TRP A 153 16.61 28.05 5.40
C TRP A 153 18.12 28.25 5.57
N SER A 154 18.92 27.45 4.86
CA SER A 154 20.38 27.55 4.91
C SER A 154 20.92 28.63 3.97
N ASN A 155 20.13 29.09 3.00
CA ASN A 155 20.50 30.08 1.99
C ASN A 155 20.27 31.52 2.46
N LYS A 156 21.02 31.93 3.49
CA LYS A 156 20.96 33.31 4.03
C LYS A 156 21.41 34.36 3.01
N GLY A 157 22.26 33.99 2.04
CA GLY A 157 22.71 34.89 0.98
C GLY A 157 21.59 35.35 0.04
N LEU A 158 20.63 34.47 -0.26
CA LEU A 158 19.44 34.85 -1.04
C LEU A 158 18.54 35.80 -0.24
N ALA A 159 18.29 35.51 1.03
CA ALA A 159 17.48 36.37 1.89
C ALA A 159 18.05 37.78 2.04
N SER A 160 19.38 37.92 2.19
CA SER A 160 20.04 39.22 2.29
C SER A 160 20.09 40.00 0.97
N LYS A 161 20.13 39.31 -0.18
CA LYS A 161 20.23 39.94 -1.51
C LYS A 161 18.86 40.30 -2.10
N ASP A 162 17.86 39.44 -1.90
CA ASP A 162 16.51 39.57 -2.45
C ASP A 162 15.50 38.86 -1.55
N PHE A 163 15.09 39.56 -0.50
CA PHE A 163 14.18 39.03 0.51
C PHE A 163 12.79 38.70 -0.04
N ILE A 164 12.31 39.45 -1.05
CA ILE A 164 10.99 39.21 -1.66
C ILE A 164 10.98 37.86 -2.38
N LYS A 165 12.01 37.60 -3.19
CA LYS A 165 12.18 36.32 -3.88
C LYS A 165 12.33 35.15 -2.91
N TYR A 166 13.05 35.36 -1.82
CA TYR A 166 13.16 34.37 -0.74
C TYR A 166 11.79 34.05 -0.12
N ALA A 167 10.99 35.08 0.20
CA ALA A 167 9.68 34.93 0.81
C ALA A 167 8.65 34.24 -0.12
N GLU A 168 8.70 34.51 -1.42
CA GLU A 168 7.85 33.86 -2.43
C GLU A 168 8.15 32.36 -2.57
N GLN A 169 9.44 32.00 -2.63
CA GLN A 169 9.87 30.60 -2.68
C GLN A 169 9.45 29.86 -1.40
N TYR A 170 9.65 30.50 -0.25
CA TYR A 170 9.23 29.98 1.04
C TYR A 170 7.73 29.71 1.10
N ARG A 171 6.89 30.69 0.71
CA ARG A 171 5.42 30.57 0.72
C ARG A 171 4.93 29.44 -0.16
N THR A 172 5.55 29.24 -1.32
CA THR A 172 5.18 28.18 -2.27
C THR A 172 5.47 26.81 -1.68
N LEU A 173 6.65 26.61 -1.10
CA LEU A 173 7.05 25.37 -0.45
C LEU A 173 6.21 25.07 0.79
N ALA A 174 5.96 26.08 1.64
CA ALA A 174 5.11 25.93 2.82
C ALA A 174 3.67 25.51 2.48
N ARG A 175 3.12 26.00 1.36
CA ARG A 175 1.80 25.61 0.85
C ARG A 175 1.76 24.15 0.40
N ILE A 176 2.82 23.65 -0.24
CA ILE A 176 2.94 22.25 -0.66
C ILE A 176 2.99 21.32 0.57
N LEU A 177 3.59 21.79 1.65
CA LEU A 177 3.81 21.04 2.89
C LEU A 177 2.64 21.06 3.88
N ASP A 178 1.59 21.86 3.61
CA ASP A 178 0.43 22.05 4.48
C ASP A 178 0.81 22.43 5.93
N TYR A 179 1.88 23.22 6.07
CA TYR A 179 2.40 23.60 7.38
C TYR A 179 1.56 24.67 8.08
N ARG A 180 1.43 24.58 9.41
CA ARG A 180 0.75 25.59 10.26
C ARG A 180 1.69 26.76 10.56
N ASP A 181 1.17 27.98 10.45
CA ASP A 181 1.89 29.26 10.42
C ASP A 181 2.86 29.54 11.59
N GLY A 182 2.68 28.93 12.77
CA GLY A 182 3.45 29.27 13.98
C GLY A 182 4.95 28.95 13.95
N LEU A 183 5.36 27.82 13.36
CA LEU A 183 6.78 27.40 13.29
C LEU A 183 7.61 28.29 12.32
N HIS A 184 6.94 29.09 11.51
CA HIS A 184 7.52 29.79 10.37
C HIS A 184 7.87 31.23 10.67
N ILE A 185 7.17 31.85 11.62
CA ILE A 185 7.42 33.23 12.04
C ILE A 185 8.84 33.33 12.63
N ASP A 186 9.27 32.36 13.45
CA ASP A 186 10.62 32.35 14.03
C ASP A 186 11.72 32.19 12.98
N LYS A 187 11.51 31.30 12.00
CA LYS A 187 12.47 31.07 10.91
C LYS A 187 12.54 32.23 9.93
N LEU A 188 11.42 32.92 9.70
CA LEU A 188 11.40 34.16 8.91
C LEU A 188 12.02 35.32 9.68
N HIS A 189 11.79 35.42 10.99
CA HIS A 189 12.37 36.44 11.86
C HIS A 189 13.91 36.49 11.77
N ASP A 190 14.55 35.33 11.69
CA ASP A 190 16.01 35.20 11.56
C ASP A 190 16.58 35.75 10.23
N VAL A 191 15.73 35.90 9.20
CA VAL A 191 16.16 36.26 7.83
C VAL A 191 15.53 37.54 7.30
N ILE A 192 14.59 38.18 8.04
CA ILE A 192 14.03 39.48 7.66
C ILE A 192 15.13 40.56 7.74
N PRO A 193 15.31 41.38 6.68
CA PRO A 193 16.21 42.54 6.70
C PRO A 193 15.95 43.48 7.89
N GLN A 194 17.00 44.03 8.48
CA GLN A 194 16.88 44.88 9.67
C GLN A 194 15.93 46.07 9.47
N GLU A 195 15.93 46.66 8.28
CA GLU A 195 15.06 47.78 7.92
C GLU A 195 13.56 47.41 7.96
N LEU A 196 13.23 46.20 7.52
CA LEU A 196 11.86 45.68 7.58
C LEU A 196 11.49 45.28 9.01
N ARG A 197 12.41 44.68 9.77
CA ARG A 197 12.20 44.39 11.20
C ARG A 197 11.89 45.64 12.01
N ASN A 198 12.62 46.73 11.78
CA ASN A 198 12.41 47.99 12.46
C ASN A 198 11.05 48.64 12.13
N SER A 199 10.47 48.28 10.98
CA SER A 199 9.18 48.79 10.49
C SER A 199 7.98 47.90 10.87
N LEU A 200 8.23 46.69 11.36
CA LEU A 200 7.20 45.73 11.77
C LEU A 200 6.89 45.90 13.26
N VAL A 201 5.65 46.27 13.60
CA VAL A 201 5.14 46.16 14.97
C VAL A 201 4.82 44.68 15.22
N MET A 202 5.80 43.93 15.72
CA MET A 202 5.63 42.52 16.07
C MET A 202 4.86 42.41 17.39
N TYR A 203 3.58 42.02 17.32
CA TYR A 203 2.88 41.56 18.52
C TYR A 203 3.42 40.18 18.90
N CYS A 204 4.28 40.11 19.91
CA CYS A 204 4.60 38.86 20.58
C CYS A 204 3.32 38.32 21.22
N VAL A 205 2.70 37.32 20.60
CA VAL A 205 1.66 36.53 21.26
C VAL A 205 2.38 35.61 22.23
N SER A 206 2.22 35.89 23.52
CA SER A 206 2.75 35.09 24.63
C SER A 206 2.01 33.75 24.76
#